data_AF-A0A4Q3AH73-F1
#
_entry.id   AF-A0A4Q3AH73-F1
#
_cell.length_a   1.000
_cell.length_b   1.000
_cell.length_c   1.000
_cell.angle_alpha   90.00
_cell.angle_beta   90.00
_cell.angle_gamma   90.00
#
_symmetry.space_group_name_H-M   'P 1'
#
loop_
_entity.id
_entity.type
_entity.pdbx_description
1 polymer ?
#
loop_
_entity_poly.entity_id
_entity_poly.type
_entity_poly.pdbx_seq_one_letter_code
_entity_poly.pdbx_strand_id
1 'polypeptide(L)'
;MIDWYTYARGTVRALFSLAIAFFFLLGLLVSSAQQQVMAQLDAGTSYSVARKVVSDSGQARSDLQAALATRKILQAEKRGLELRAADLDGALYASMASVDQIVESIQHSGLCARLNADGLPEGIARWGAVYGCYRDGTVPDGDKPDIQQLVDPANDPTKITERAKRLKFDLQSVELTLADSDARIKEAQELIAKSGRASDALMIVTLLDQSFVGWFGITHIPPALMQIVLCFLSGLFGALLITLVLLVYPNNDLSFTQTNSFWNRILLGGLIAVGVFVMIAGGVAVLGSSETILNGQSNFLSFCAIGMLAGGFSDRFAKWLSDNATILVSKTQPRPLPDAAVPTPADPEN
;
A
#
# COMPACT_ATOMS: atom_id res chain seq x y z
N MET A 1 50.60 -24.54 29.05
CA MET A 1 49.21 -24.08 29.25
C MET A 1 48.82 -23.26 28.05
N ILE A 2 47.78 -23.67 27.31
CA ILE A 2 47.22 -22.84 26.24
C ILE A 2 46.56 -21.66 26.93
N ASP A 3 46.96 -20.45 26.56
CA ASP A 3 46.44 -19.22 27.13
C ASP A 3 45.03 -18.97 26.56
N TRP A 4 44.04 -19.60 27.21
CA TRP A 4 42.63 -19.62 26.81
C TRP A 4 42.07 -18.22 26.55
N TYR A 5 42.59 -17.22 27.25
CA TYR A 5 42.19 -15.83 27.12
C TYR A 5 42.59 -15.22 25.76
N THR A 6 43.77 -15.57 25.27
CA THR A 6 44.27 -15.13 23.95
C THR A 6 43.49 -15.81 22.82
N TYR A 7 43.17 -17.11 22.99
CA TYR A 7 42.33 -17.85 22.04
C TYR A 7 40.89 -17.31 22.00
N ALA A 8 40.27 -17.09 23.15
CA ALA A 8 38.91 -16.54 23.27
C ALA A 8 38.80 -15.12 22.68
N ARG A 9 39.81 -14.26 22.87
CA ARG A 9 39.84 -12.93 22.22
C ARG A 9 39.96 -13.01 20.70
N GLY A 10 40.74 -13.96 20.18
CA GLY A 10 40.88 -14.20 18.75
C GLY A 10 39.58 -14.68 18.11
N THR A 11 38.92 -15.66 18.72
CA THR A 11 37.65 -16.21 18.22
C THR A 11 36.52 -15.19 18.25
N VAL A 12 36.40 -14.38 19.30
CA VAL A 12 35.40 -13.30 19.37
C VAL A 12 35.59 -12.27 18.26
N ARG A 13 36.84 -11.87 17.96
CA ARG A 13 37.14 -10.93 16.86
C ARG A 13 36.80 -11.53 15.49
N ALA A 14 37.10 -12.81 15.28
CA ALA A 14 36.80 -13.51 14.04
C ALA A 14 35.27 -13.65 13.82
N LEU A 15 34.52 -14.06 14.85
CA LEU A 15 33.07 -14.18 14.78
C LEU A 15 32.40 -12.83 14.50
N PHE A 16 32.88 -11.75 15.12
CA PHE A 16 32.36 -10.41 14.86
C PHE A 16 32.68 -9.92 13.46
N SER A 17 33.89 -10.19 12.95
CA SER A 17 34.27 -9.85 11.58
C SER A 17 33.40 -10.58 10.55
N LEU A 18 33.10 -11.85 10.82
CA LEU A 18 32.18 -12.65 10.04
C LEU A 18 30.76 -12.08 10.11
N ALA A 19 30.31 -11.63 11.28
CA ALA A 19 29.01 -10.96 11.43
C ALA A 19 28.92 -9.66 10.62
N ILE A 20 29.93 -8.78 10.67
CA ILE A 20 29.95 -7.55 9.84
C ILE A 20 29.88 -7.92 8.36
N ALA A 21 30.72 -8.85 7.91
CA ALA A 21 30.74 -9.27 6.50
C ALA A 21 29.38 -9.87 6.08
N PHE A 22 28.77 -10.68 6.94
CA PHE A 22 27.44 -11.25 6.70
C PHE A 22 26.36 -10.17 6.56
N PHE A 23 26.27 -9.22 7.50
CA PHE A 23 25.29 -8.14 7.42
C PHE A 23 25.54 -7.21 6.24
N PHE A 24 26.80 -6.98 5.87
CA PHE A 24 27.17 -6.22 4.69
C PHE A 24 26.69 -6.90 3.40
N LEU A 25 26.96 -8.21 3.24
CA LEU A 25 26.51 -8.98 2.08
C LEU A 25 24.98 -9.08 2.01
N LEU A 26 24.33 -9.27 3.15
CA LEU A 26 22.87 -9.28 3.24
C LEU A 26 22.29 -7.92 2.83
N GLY A 27 22.90 -6.84 3.31
CA GLY A 27 22.52 -5.48 2.93
C GLY A 27 22.66 -5.22 1.43
N LEU A 28 23.76 -5.66 0.82
CA LEU A 28 23.97 -5.60 -0.63
C LEU A 28 22.91 -6.38 -1.40
N LEU A 29 22.56 -7.58 -0.94
CA LEU A 29 21.56 -8.42 -1.59
C LEU A 29 20.17 -7.76 -1.56
N VAL A 30 19.75 -7.26 -0.39
CA VAL A 30 18.45 -6.57 -0.26
C VAL A 30 18.44 -5.27 -1.07
N SER A 31 19.51 -4.48 -1.01
CA SER A 31 19.62 -3.24 -1.77
C SER A 31 19.58 -3.47 -3.28
N SER A 32 20.28 -4.50 -3.78
CA SER A 32 20.24 -4.89 -5.19
C SER A 32 18.83 -5.31 -5.62
N ALA A 33 18.12 -6.08 -4.78
CA ALA A 33 16.75 -6.46 -5.05
C ALA A 33 15.82 -5.23 -5.11
N GLN A 34 15.92 -4.32 -4.14
CA GLN A 34 15.16 -3.06 -4.13
C GLN A 34 15.43 -2.20 -5.36
N GLN A 35 16.67 -2.15 -5.84
CA GLN A 35 17.03 -1.40 -7.05
C GLN A 35 16.41 -2.01 -8.32
N GLN A 36 16.39 -3.35 -8.42
CA GLN A 36 15.73 -4.04 -9.53
C GLN A 36 14.22 -3.76 -9.53
N VAL A 37 13.58 -3.75 -8.36
CA VAL A 37 12.15 -3.38 -8.24
C VAL A 37 11.92 -1.94 -8.72
N MET A 38 12.74 -0.98 -8.26
CA MET A 38 12.61 0.42 -8.64
C MET A 38 12.79 0.65 -10.15
N ALA A 39 13.63 -0.16 -10.82
CA ALA A 39 13.81 -0.10 -12.26
C ALA A 39 12.63 -0.66 -13.05
N GLN A 40 11.80 -1.52 -12.44
CA GLN A 40 10.63 -2.14 -13.06
C GLN A 40 9.32 -1.42 -12.74
N LEU A 41 9.30 -0.54 -11.73
CA LEU A 41 8.14 0.27 -11.37
C LEU A 41 7.94 1.44 -12.34
N ASP A 42 6.68 1.78 -12.61
CA ASP A 42 6.32 2.94 -13.44
C ASP A 42 6.83 4.26 -12.83
N ALA A 43 7.26 5.19 -13.69
CA ALA A 43 7.71 6.52 -13.28
C ALA A 43 6.64 7.23 -12.43
N GLY A 44 6.95 7.47 -11.16
CA GLY A 44 6.04 8.09 -10.17
C GLY A 44 5.45 7.13 -9.14
N THR A 45 5.62 5.81 -9.27
CA THR A 45 5.22 4.86 -8.24
C THR A 45 6.37 4.60 -7.27
N SER A 46 6.22 5.03 -6.02
CA SER A 46 7.23 4.76 -4.99
C SER A 46 7.18 3.30 -4.51
N TYR A 47 8.32 2.78 -4.06
CA TYR A 47 8.43 1.43 -3.50
C TYR A 47 7.43 1.14 -2.36
N SER A 48 7.20 2.12 -1.48
CA SER A 48 6.24 1.98 -0.38
C SER A 48 4.79 1.89 -0.86
N VAL A 49 4.43 2.65 -1.90
CA VAL A 49 3.11 2.57 -2.53
C VAL A 49 2.92 1.23 -3.23
N ALA A 50 3.92 0.77 -3.99
CA ALA A 50 3.88 -0.54 -4.64
C ALA A 50 3.66 -1.68 -3.62
N ARG A 51 4.36 -1.64 -2.49
CA ARG A 51 4.19 -2.65 -1.42
C ARG A 51 2.82 -2.59 -0.78
N LYS A 52 2.30 -1.39 -0.51
CA LYS A 52 0.95 -1.21 0.02
C LYS A 52 -0.10 -1.78 -0.95
N VAL A 53 0.01 -1.47 -2.25
CA VAL A 53 -0.91 -1.98 -3.27
C VAL A 53 -0.87 -3.52 -3.34
N VAL A 54 0.31 -4.14 -3.23
CA VAL A 54 0.41 -5.61 -3.17
C VAL A 54 -0.21 -6.18 -1.89
N SER A 55 0.00 -5.54 -0.74
CA SER A 55 -0.66 -5.93 0.52
C SER A 55 -2.18 -5.84 0.42
N ASP A 56 -2.69 -4.72 -0.08
CA ASP A 56 -4.12 -4.44 -0.22
C ASP A 56 -4.77 -5.35 -1.28
N SER A 57 -4.00 -5.88 -2.23
CA SER A 57 -4.50 -6.81 -3.25
C SER A 57 -5.03 -8.13 -2.68
N GLY A 58 -4.48 -8.59 -1.56
CA GLY A 58 -4.98 -9.79 -0.88
C GLY A 58 -6.41 -9.59 -0.39
N GLN A 59 -6.66 -8.44 0.25
CA GLN A 59 -7.99 -8.04 0.69
C GLN A 59 -8.92 -7.83 -0.51
N ALA A 60 -8.47 -7.11 -1.55
CA ALA A 60 -9.28 -6.86 -2.73
C ALA A 60 -9.68 -8.14 -3.50
N ARG A 61 -8.84 -9.19 -3.49
CA ARG A 61 -9.21 -10.50 -4.05
C ARG A 61 -10.33 -11.16 -3.25
N SER A 62 -10.27 -11.10 -1.92
CA SER A 62 -11.34 -11.58 -1.04
C SER A 62 -12.63 -10.80 -1.27
N ASP A 63 -12.54 -9.46 -1.32
CA ASP A 63 -13.68 -8.58 -1.55
C ASP A 63 -14.31 -8.81 -2.94
N LEU A 64 -13.49 -9.06 -3.97
CA LEU A 64 -13.95 -9.42 -5.31
C LEU A 64 -14.73 -10.74 -5.29
N GLN A 65 -14.24 -11.76 -4.59
CA GLN A 65 -14.95 -13.04 -4.47
C GLN A 65 -16.29 -12.88 -3.75
N ALA A 66 -16.31 -12.11 -2.66
CA ALA A 66 -17.53 -11.79 -1.93
C ALA A 66 -18.54 -11.04 -2.82
N ALA A 67 -18.08 -10.00 -3.53
CA ALA A 67 -18.93 -9.23 -4.44
C ALA A 67 -19.49 -10.08 -5.59
N LEU A 68 -18.68 -10.97 -6.18
CA LEU A 68 -19.15 -11.91 -7.20
C LEU A 68 -20.20 -12.90 -6.66
N ALA A 69 -20.06 -13.35 -5.42
CA ALA A 69 -21.06 -14.20 -4.77
C ALA A 69 -22.37 -13.44 -4.53
N THR A 70 -22.30 -12.22 -3.99
CA THR A 70 -23.45 -11.34 -3.81
C THR A 70 -24.16 -11.06 -5.13
N ARG A 71 -23.42 -10.76 -6.20
CA ARG A 71 -23.97 -10.53 -7.53
C ARG A 71 -24.77 -11.72 -8.05
N LYS A 72 -24.28 -12.96 -7.86
CA LYS A 72 -25.00 -14.18 -8.27
C LYS A 72 -26.33 -14.32 -7.53
N ILE A 73 -26.35 -14.02 -6.24
CA ILE A 73 -27.56 -14.06 -5.41
C ILE A 73 -28.56 -13.02 -5.90
N LEU A 74 -28.13 -11.76 -6.09
CA LEU A 74 -28.98 -10.68 -6.59
C LEU A 74 -29.51 -10.95 -8.00
N GLN A 75 -28.73 -11.57 -8.88
CA GLN A 75 -29.21 -11.98 -10.22
C GLN A 75 -30.29 -13.07 -10.13
N ALA A 76 -30.14 -14.04 -9.22
CA ALA A 76 -31.16 -15.06 -9.01
C ALA A 76 -32.45 -14.45 -8.42
N GLU A 77 -32.30 -13.52 -7.47
CA GLU A 77 -33.43 -12.79 -6.89
C GLU A 77 -34.15 -11.95 -7.94
N LYS A 78 -33.43 -11.18 -8.77
CA LYS A 78 -33.99 -10.42 -9.89
C LYS A 78 -34.81 -11.32 -10.82
N ARG A 79 -34.28 -12.47 -11.25
CA ARG A 79 -35.01 -13.43 -12.09
C ARG A 79 -36.27 -13.94 -11.40
N GLY A 80 -36.20 -14.23 -10.10
CA GLY A 80 -37.36 -14.66 -9.32
C GLY A 80 -38.45 -13.58 -9.24
N LEU A 81 -38.06 -12.31 -9.09
CA LEU A 81 -38.98 -11.17 -9.09
C LEU A 81 -39.57 -10.90 -10.49
N GLU A 82 -38.77 -11.03 -11.56
CA GLU A 82 -39.25 -10.90 -12.95
C GLU A 82 -40.29 -11.96 -13.30
N LEU A 83 -40.08 -13.21 -12.88
CA LEU A 83 -41.06 -14.29 -13.06
C LEU A 83 -42.37 -13.98 -12.33
N ARG A 84 -42.28 -13.55 -11.06
CA ARG A 84 -43.47 -13.12 -10.29
C ARG A 84 -44.19 -11.95 -10.92
N ALA A 85 -43.46 -11.03 -11.56
CA ALA A 85 -44.03 -9.87 -12.23
C ALA A 85 -44.82 -10.31 -13.46
N ALA A 86 -44.24 -11.20 -14.27
CA ALA A 86 -44.91 -11.79 -15.42
C ALA A 86 -46.18 -12.57 -15.01
N ASP A 87 -46.12 -13.34 -13.92
CA ASP A 87 -47.28 -14.07 -13.39
C ASP A 87 -48.39 -13.13 -12.91
N LEU A 88 -48.02 -12.04 -12.20
CA LEU A 88 -48.97 -11.02 -11.73
C LEU A 88 -49.60 -10.25 -12.89
N ASP A 89 -48.82 -9.89 -13.91
CA ASP A 89 -49.33 -9.25 -15.11
C ASP A 89 -50.32 -10.18 -15.83
N GLY A 90 -49.98 -11.47 -15.96
CA GLY A 90 -50.88 -12.49 -16.51
C GLY A 90 -52.19 -12.61 -15.72
N ALA A 91 -52.11 -12.64 -14.39
CA ALA A 91 -53.29 -12.67 -13.51
C ALA A 91 -54.13 -11.38 -13.64
N LEU A 92 -53.48 -10.21 -13.76
CA LEU A 92 -54.18 -8.95 -13.97
C LEU A 92 -54.92 -8.95 -15.31
N TYR A 93 -54.26 -9.37 -16.39
CA TYR A 93 -54.89 -9.48 -17.71
C TYR A 93 -56.08 -10.44 -17.70
N ALA A 94 -55.96 -11.61 -17.06
CA ALA A 94 -57.05 -12.56 -16.92
C ALA A 94 -58.22 -11.96 -16.11
N SER A 95 -57.94 -11.31 -14.97
CA SER A 95 -58.98 -10.66 -14.16
C SER A 95 -59.69 -9.54 -14.91
N MET A 96 -58.95 -8.72 -15.68
CA MET A 96 -59.50 -7.63 -16.47
C MET A 96 -60.37 -8.13 -17.63
N ALA A 97 -59.98 -9.24 -18.27
CA ALA A 97 -60.81 -9.87 -19.30
C ALA A 97 -62.15 -10.38 -18.73
N SER A 98 -62.15 -10.95 -17.52
CA SER A 98 -63.39 -11.32 -16.82
C SER A 98 -64.23 -10.10 -16.45
N VAL A 99 -63.60 -9.01 -16.00
CA VAL A 99 -64.29 -7.73 -15.74
C VAL A 99 -64.96 -7.22 -17.01
N ASP A 100 -64.30 -7.29 -18.16
CA ASP A 100 -64.87 -6.84 -19.44
C ASP A 100 -66.12 -7.65 -19.84
N GLN A 101 -66.09 -8.97 -19.64
CA GLN A 101 -67.26 -9.84 -19.88
C GLN A 101 -68.44 -9.49 -18.95
N ILE A 102 -68.17 -9.27 -17.66
CA ILE A 102 -69.18 -8.89 -16.67
C ILE A 102 -69.77 -7.51 -17.00
N VAL A 103 -68.94 -6.56 -17.43
CA VAL A 103 -69.40 -5.22 -17.82
C VAL A 103 -70.37 -5.29 -18.98
N GLU A 104 -70.06 -6.09 -20.01
CA GLU A 104 -70.93 -6.28 -21.17
C GLU A 104 -72.29 -6.87 -20.76
N SER A 105 -72.30 -7.87 -19.86
CA SER A 105 -73.53 -8.46 -19.30
C SER A 105 -74.35 -7.43 -18.51
N ILE A 106 -73.73 -6.69 -17.58
CA ILE A 106 -74.42 -5.68 -16.77
C ILE A 106 -74.97 -4.55 -17.66
N GLN A 107 -74.25 -4.11 -18.68
CA GLN A 107 -74.72 -3.10 -19.62
C GLN A 107 -75.97 -3.57 -20.38
N HIS A 108 -75.96 -4.81 -20.89
CA HIS A 108 -77.12 -5.39 -21.58
C HIS A 108 -78.35 -5.49 -20.66
N SER A 109 -78.15 -5.71 -19.36
CA SER A 109 -79.25 -5.77 -18.40
C SER A 109 -79.91 -4.41 -18.12
N GLY A 110 -79.21 -3.30 -18.38
CA GLY A 110 -79.68 -1.94 -18.07
C GLY A 110 -79.80 -1.62 -16.57
N LEU A 111 -79.39 -2.53 -15.68
CA LEU A 111 -79.64 -2.43 -14.23
C LEU A 111 -78.72 -1.44 -13.50
N CYS A 112 -77.50 -1.21 -14.00
CA CYS A 112 -76.53 -0.33 -13.34
C CYS A 112 -76.28 0.98 -14.09
N ALA A 113 -76.74 2.09 -13.52
CA ALA A 113 -76.55 3.43 -14.08
C ALA A 113 -75.07 3.87 -14.20
N ARG A 114 -74.17 3.33 -13.34
CA ARG A 114 -72.74 3.71 -13.33
C ARG A 114 -71.98 3.22 -14.57
N LEU A 115 -72.43 2.12 -15.18
CA LEU A 115 -71.84 1.56 -16.39
C LEU A 115 -72.53 2.06 -17.67
N ASN A 116 -73.67 2.75 -17.54
CA ASN A 116 -74.48 3.29 -18.63
C ASN A 116 -74.34 4.82 -18.78
N ALA A 117 -73.53 5.47 -17.95
CA ALA A 117 -73.24 6.90 -18.05
C ALA A 117 -72.28 7.19 -19.22
N ASP A 118 -72.37 8.40 -19.79
CA ASP A 118 -71.49 8.84 -20.87
C ASP A 118 -70.01 8.78 -20.44
N GLY A 119 -69.24 7.96 -21.15
CA GLY A 119 -67.82 7.70 -20.86
C GLY A 119 -67.62 6.43 -20.03
N LEU A 120 -67.48 5.28 -20.72
CA LEU A 120 -67.16 4.01 -20.09
C LEU A 120 -65.80 4.13 -19.37
N PRO A 121 -65.72 3.82 -18.06
CA PRO A 121 -64.44 3.75 -17.37
C PRO A 121 -63.56 2.64 -17.98
N GLU A 122 -62.27 2.90 -18.09
CA GLU A 122 -61.28 1.94 -18.62
C GLU A 122 -60.42 1.34 -17.50
N GLY A 123 -59.89 0.13 -17.73
CA GLY A 123 -58.97 -0.54 -16.82
C GLY A 123 -59.54 -0.73 -15.41
N ILE A 124 -58.77 -0.40 -14.39
CA ILE A 124 -59.14 -0.59 -12.97
C ILE A 124 -60.37 0.25 -12.58
N ALA A 125 -60.60 1.40 -13.22
CA ALA A 125 -61.80 2.20 -12.97
C ALA A 125 -63.08 1.44 -13.38
N ARG A 126 -62.97 0.58 -14.39
CA ARG A 126 -64.06 -0.30 -14.85
C ARG A 126 -64.42 -1.33 -13.78
N TRP A 127 -63.41 -1.95 -13.16
CA TRP A 127 -63.62 -2.82 -11.99
C TRP A 127 -64.27 -2.06 -10.82
N GLY A 128 -63.83 -0.84 -10.52
CA GLY A 128 -64.45 -0.01 -9.48
C GLY A 128 -65.94 0.27 -9.73
N ALA A 129 -66.34 0.44 -10.99
CA ALA A 129 -67.74 0.59 -11.38
C ALA A 129 -68.54 -0.71 -11.19
N VAL A 130 -68.01 -1.86 -11.66
CA VAL A 130 -68.63 -3.19 -11.47
C VAL A 130 -68.82 -3.51 -9.99
N TYR A 131 -67.78 -3.34 -9.18
CA TYR A 131 -67.86 -3.57 -7.74
C TYR A 131 -68.87 -2.63 -7.06
N GLY A 132 -68.96 -1.38 -7.52
CA GLY A 132 -69.99 -0.43 -7.10
C GLY A 132 -71.41 -0.93 -7.40
N CYS A 133 -71.67 -1.40 -8.62
CA CYS A 133 -72.96 -1.97 -9.02
C CYS A 133 -73.32 -3.19 -8.17
N TYR A 134 -72.34 -4.07 -7.93
CA TYR A 134 -72.49 -5.28 -7.11
C TYR A 134 -72.90 -4.96 -5.68
N ARG A 135 -72.19 -4.03 -5.05
CA ARG A 135 -72.49 -3.58 -3.69
C ARG A 135 -73.87 -2.90 -3.59
N ASP A 136 -74.27 -2.17 -4.64
CA ASP A 136 -75.56 -1.50 -4.69
C ASP A 136 -76.71 -2.47 -5.08
N GLY A 137 -76.42 -3.76 -5.32
CA GLY A 137 -77.42 -4.79 -5.64
C GLY A 137 -77.99 -4.72 -7.05
N THR A 138 -77.32 -4.01 -7.96
CA THR A 138 -77.81 -3.68 -9.31
C THR A 138 -77.20 -4.56 -10.41
N VAL A 139 -76.84 -5.80 -10.06
CA VAL A 139 -76.18 -6.76 -10.95
C VAL A 139 -77.09 -7.97 -11.20
N PRO A 140 -77.15 -8.51 -12.43
CA PRO A 140 -77.84 -9.76 -12.73
C PRO A 140 -77.41 -10.90 -11.79
N ASP A 141 -78.35 -11.75 -11.38
CA ASP A 141 -78.06 -12.87 -10.46
C ASP A 141 -77.02 -13.85 -11.03
N GLY A 142 -76.96 -13.99 -12.36
CA GLY A 142 -75.99 -14.83 -13.07
C GLY A 142 -74.53 -14.39 -12.91
N ASP A 143 -74.27 -13.09 -12.74
CA ASP A 143 -72.91 -12.53 -12.69
C ASP A 143 -72.37 -12.40 -11.25
N LYS A 144 -73.26 -12.51 -10.24
CA LYS A 144 -72.88 -12.45 -8.82
C LYS A 144 -71.77 -13.44 -8.42
N PRO A 145 -71.77 -14.73 -8.82
CA PRO A 145 -70.70 -15.65 -8.47
C PRO A 145 -69.33 -15.24 -9.06
N ASP A 146 -69.31 -14.77 -10.30
CA ASP A 146 -68.07 -14.34 -10.98
C ASP A 146 -67.49 -13.07 -10.34
N ILE A 147 -68.36 -12.10 -10.00
CA ILE A 147 -67.94 -10.92 -9.24
C ILE A 147 -67.43 -11.33 -7.87
N GLN A 148 -68.10 -12.25 -7.17
CA GLN A 148 -67.65 -12.72 -5.85
C GLN A 148 -66.26 -13.38 -5.92
N GLN A 149 -65.93 -14.08 -7.02
CA GLN A 149 -64.60 -14.63 -7.25
C GLN A 149 -63.54 -13.54 -7.49
N LEU A 150 -63.91 -12.45 -8.18
CA LEU A 150 -63.05 -11.27 -8.38
C LEU A 150 -62.90 -10.40 -7.12
N VAL A 151 -63.81 -10.49 -6.16
CA VAL A 151 -63.69 -9.80 -4.85
C VAL A 151 -62.69 -10.49 -3.92
N ASP A 152 -62.36 -11.76 -4.16
CA ASP A 152 -61.28 -12.44 -3.42
C ASP A 152 -59.98 -11.65 -3.56
N PRO A 153 -59.27 -11.30 -2.47
CA PRO A 153 -57.99 -10.59 -2.51
C PRO A 153 -56.96 -11.19 -3.46
N ALA A 154 -57.02 -12.51 -3.71
CA ALA A 154 -56.15 -13.18 -4.67
C ALA A 154 -56.39 -12.72 -6.11
N ASN A 155 -57.65 -12.45 -6.49
CA ASN A 155 -58.10 -12.16 -7.84
C ASN A 155 -58.52 -10.70 -8.07
N ASP A 156 -58.67 -9.90 -6.99
CA ASP A 156 -59.07 -8.50 -7.07
C ASP A 156 -58.08 -7.67 -7.90
N PRO A 157 -58.51 -7.09 -9.05
CA PRO A 157 -57.65 -6.28 -9.92
C PRO A 157 -56.96 -5.12 -9.19
N THR A 158 -57.60 -4.51 -8.18
CA THR A 158 -56.94 -3.44 -7.39
C THR A 158 -55.79 -3.99 -6.55
N LYS A 159 -55.99 -5.14 -5.91
CA LYS A 159 -54.99 -5.81 -5.08
C LYS A 159 -53.86 -6.41 -5.90
N ILE A 160 -54.15 -6.93 -7.09
CA ILE A 160 -53.14 -7.38 -8.05
C ILE A 160 -52.28 -6.19 -8.48
N THR A 161 -52.90 -5.05 -8.82
CA THR A 161 -52.17 -3.83 -9.21
C THR A 161 -51.29 -3.29 -8.07
N GLU A 162 -51.78 -3.28 -6.83
CA GLU A 162 -50.97 -2.89 -5.66
C GLU A 162 -49.76 -3.82 -5.48
N ARG A 163 -49.95 -5.14 -5.63
CA ARG A 163 -48.87 -6.12 -5.59
C ARG A 163 -47.85 -5.90 -6.73
N ALA A 164 -48.31 -5.66 -7.95
CA ALA A 164 -47.45 -5.37 -9.10
C ALA A 164 -46.62 -4.09 -8.88
N LYS A 165 -47.22 -3.02 -8.33
CA LYS A 165 -46.49 -1.78 -8.00
C LYS A 165 -45.40 -2.00 -6.96
N ARG A 166 -45.69 -2.77 -5.89
CA ARG A 166 -44.67 -3.13 -4.88
C ARG A 166 -43.54 -3.95 -5.48
N LEU A 167 -43.89 -4.94 -6.30
CA LEU A 167 -42.90 -5.78 -6.95
C LEU A 167 -42.00 -5.00 -7.90
N LYS A 168 -42.54 -4.00 -8.61
CA LYS A 168 -41.73 -3.10 -9.45
C LYS A 168 -40.73 -2.27 -8.63
N PHE A 169 -41.13 -1.84 -7.43
CA PHE A 169 -40.21 -1.17 -6.50
C PHE A 169 -39.11 -2.11 -6.01
N ASP A 170 -39.46 -3.36 -5.66
CA ASP A 170 -38.50 -4.37 -5.26
C ASP A 170 -37.50 -4.66 -6.39
N LEU A 171 -37.97 -4.84 -7.63
CA LEU A 171 -37.12 -5.00 -8.82
C LEU A 171 -36.14 -3.83 -8.99
N GLN A 172 -36.63 -2.59 -8.89
CA GLN A 172 -35.79 -1.40 -9.02
C GLN A 172 -34.73 -1.34 -7.91
N SER A 173 -35.06 -1.76 -6.68
CA SER A 173 -34.11 -1.82 -5.58
C SER A 173 -33.01 -2.87 -5.82
N VAL A 174 -33.37 -4.04 -6.36
CA VAL A 174 -32.40 -5.09 -6.73
C VAL A 174 -31.52 -4.64 -7.89
N GLU A 175 -32.05 -3.90 -8.86
CA GLU A 175 -31.24 -3.32 -9.95
C GLU A 175 -30.22 -2.30 -9.45
N LEU A 176 -30.61 -1.45 -8.50
CA LEU A 176 -29.69 -0.46 -7.92
C LEU A 176 -28.57 -1.13 -7.12
N THR A 177 -28.88 -2.18 -6.36
CA THR A 177 -27.86 -2.97 -5.63
C THR A 177 -26.95 -3.78 -6.57
N LEU A 178 -27.48 -4.27 -7.70
CA LEU A 178 -26.67 -4.88 -8.76
C LEU A 178 -25.68 -3.88 -9.37
N ALA A 179 -26.12 -2.64 -9.63
CA ALA A 179 -25.25 -1.59 -10.16
C ALA A 179 -24.12 -1.21 -9.17
N ASP A 180 -24.42 -1.11 -7.86
CA ASP A 180 -23.40 -0.90 -6.83
C ASP A 180 -22.40 -2.06 -6.77
N SER A 181 -22.90 -3.30 -6.85
CA SER A 181 -22.05 -4.50 -6.87
C SER A 181 -21.11 -4.52 -8.09
N ASP A 182 -21.60 -4.16 -9.27
CA ASP A 182 -20.80 -4.08 -10.50
C ASP A 182 -19.72 -2.98 -10.40
N ALA A 183 -20.02 -1.85 -9.76
CA ALA A 183 -19.04 -0.79 -9.51
C ALA A 183 -17.90 -1.27 -8.59
N ARG A 184 -18.23 -1.96 -7.49
CA ARG A 184 -17.24 -2.55 -6.56
C ARG A 184 -16.37 -3.62 -7.24
N ILE A 185 -16.97 -4.47 -8.08
CA ILE A 185 -16.24 -5.47 -8.85
C ILE A 185 -15.22 -4.79 -9.76
N LYS A 186 -15.62 -3.72 -10.46
CA LYS A 186 -14.73 -2.97 -11.35
C LYS A 186 -13.56 -2.34 -10.58
N GLU A 187 -13.84 -1.69 -9.46
CA GLU A 187 -12.81 -1.09 -8.59
C GLU A 187 -11.82 -2.14 -8.08
N ALA A 188 -12.31 -3.28 -7.58
CA ALA A 188 -11.47 -4.38 -7.12
C ALA A 188 -10.63 -4.98 -8.26
N GLN A 189 -11.19 -5.13 -9.46
CA GLN A 189 -10.45 -5.60 -10.64
C GLN A 189 -9.34 -4.62 -11.07
N GLU A 190 -9.61 -3.32 -11.07
CA GLU A 190 -8.60 -2.30 -11.37
C GLU A 190 -7.46 -2.32 -10.35
N LEU A 191 -7.79 -2.48 -9.06
CA LEU A 191 -6.79 -2.58 -8.00
C LEU A 191 -5.96 -3.87 -8.12
N ILE A 192 -6.60 -5.01 -8.44
CA ILE A 192 -5.90 -6.27 -8.70
C ILE A 192 -4.99 -6.14 -9.93
N ALA A 193 -5.44 -5.53 -11.02
CA ALA A 193 -4.63 -5.33 -12.22
C ALA A 193 -3.41 -4.44 -11.94
N LYS A 194 -3.58 -3.34 -11.19
CA LYS A 194 -2.47 -2.49 -10.73
C LYS A 194 -1.51 -3.27 -9.82
N SER A 195 -2.05 -4.10 -8.93
CA SER A 195 -1.25 -4.96 -8.06
C SER A 195 -0.48 -6.04 -8.79
N GLY A 196 -0.97 -6.56 -9.92
CA GLY A 196 -0.28 -7.58 -10.72
C GLY A 196 1.08 -7.07 -11.20
N ARG A 197 1.10 -5.87 -11.79
CA ARG A 197 2.34 -5.23 -12.25
C ARG A 197 3.30 -4.93 -11.09
N ALA A 198 2.77 -4.42 -9.98
CA ALA A 198 3.57 -4.16 -8.78
C ALA A 198 4.10 -5.45 -8.13
N SER A 199 3.32 -6.53 -8.15
CA SER A 199 3.67 -7.84 -7.61
C SER A 199 4.76 -8.50 -8.42
N ASP A 200 4.70 -8.43 -9.75
CA ASP A 200 5.74 -8.96 -10.63
C ASP A 200 7.07 -8.23 -10.37
N ALA A 201 7.02 -6.90 -10.25
CA ALA A 201 8.18 -6.08 -9.88
C ALA A 201 8.71 -6.40 -8.47
N LEU A 202 7.82 -6.70 -7.52
CA LEU A 202 8.16 -7.01 -6.13
C LEU A 202 8.49 -8.49 -5.88
N MET A 203 8.40 -9.37 -6.87
CA MET A 203 8.53 -10.83 -6.68
C MET A 203 9.83 -11.20 -5.95
N ILE A 204 10.95 -10.59 -6.35
CA ILE A 204 12.26 -10.83 -5.74
C ILE A 204 12.27 -10.42 -4.26
N VAL A 205 11.64 -9.29 -3.92
CA VAL A 205 11.51 -8.81 -2.54
C VAL A 205 10.58 -9.71 -1.73
N THR A 206 9.48 -10.19 -2.30
CA THR A 206 8.58 -11.11 -1.60
C THR A 206 9.23 -12.47 -1.31
N LEU A 207 10.08 -12.97 -2.20
CA LEU A 207 10.89 -14.16 -1.94
C LEU A 207 11.90 -13.91 -0.81
N LEU A 208 12.49 -12.71 -0.77
CA LEU A 208 13.36 -12.28 0.34
C LEU A 208 12.60 -12.17 1.66
N ASP A 209 11.37 -11.65 1.66
CA ASP A 209 10.49 -11.60 2.84
C ASP A 209 10.15 -12.99 3.39
N GLN A 210 10.00 -13.99 2.53
CA GLN A 210 9.72 -15.38 2.95
C GLN A 210 10.97 -16.11 3.43
N SER A 211 12.17 -15.56 3.19
CA SER A 211 13.44 -16.14 3.60
C SER A 211 13.88 -15.68 5.00
N PHE A 212 15.01 -16.18 5.49
CA PHE A 212 15.62 -15.73 6.75
C PHE A 212 15.91 -14.20 6.77
N VAL A 213 16.06 -13.58 5.60
CA VAL A 213 16.26 -12.13 5.45
C VAL A 213 15.02 -11.34 5.88
N GLY A 214 13.83 -11.87 5.61
CA GLY A 214 12.56 -11.28 6.03
C GLY A 214 12.35 -11.30 7.54
N TRP A 215 12.90 -12.29 8.26
CA TRP A 215 12.85 -12.33 9.73
C TRP A 215 13.56 -11.11 10.35
N PHE A 216 14.65 -10.64 9.75
CA PHE A 216 15.32 -9.42 10.21
C PHE A 216 14.58 -8.12 9.85
N GLY A 217 13.49 -8.18 9.08
CA GLY A 217 12.69 -7.02 8.68
C GLY A 217 13.40 -6.03 7.74
N ILE A 218 14.58 -6.39 7.21
CA ILE A 218 15.46 -5.48 6.45
C ILE A 218 14.82 -5.06 5.12
N THR A 219 13.99 -5.90 4.54
CA THR A 219 13.21 -5.65 3.33
C THR A 219 12.16 -4.53 3.50
N HIS A 220 11.75 -4.21 4.73
CA HIS A 220 10.76 -3.17 5.07
C HIS A 220 11.35 -1.77 5.15
N ILE A 221 12.68 -1.69 5.17
CA ILE A 221 13.39 -0.42 5.22
C ILE A 221 13.27 0.26 3.85
N PRO A 222 12.83 1.54 3.79
CA PRO A 222 12.81 2.31 2.56
C PRO A 222 14.20 2.35 1.89
N PRO A 223 14.29 2.34 0.55
CA PRO A 223 15.58 2.30 -0.15
C PRO A 223 16.57 3.40 0.27
N ALA A 224 16.09 4.61 0.57
CA ALA A 224 16.94 5.71 1.04
C ALA A 224 17.57 5.43 2.42
N LEU A 225 16.83 4.82 3.34
CA LEU A 225 17.39 4.40 4.63
C LEU A 225 18.34 3.22 4.46
N MET A 226 18.03 2.32 3.52
CA MET A 226 18.89 1.20 3.18
C MET A 226 20.25 1.68 2.63
N GLN A 227 20.29 2.75 1.83
CA GLN A 227 21.53 3.39 1.38
C GLN A 227 22.41 3.86 2.54
N ILE A 228 21.82 4.49 3.55
CA ILE A 228 22.55 4.98 4.73
C ILE A 228 23.12 3.82 5.52
N VAL A 229 22.29 2.80 5.79
CA VAL A 229 22.70 1.58 6.51
C VAL A 229 23.81 0.87 5.75
N LEU A 230 23.67 0.72 4.43
CA LEU A 230 24.64 0.05 3.60
C LEU A 230 25.94 0.85 3.49
N CYS A 231 25.88 2.18 3.41
CA CYS A 231 27.05 3.03 3.46
C CYS A 231 27.81 2.86 4.78
N PHE A 232 27.09 2.87 5.91
CA PHE A 232 27.67 2.59 7.22
C PHE A 232 28.34 1.21 7.28
N LEU A 233 27.64 0.15 6.83
CA LEU A 233 28.18 -1.22 6.78
C LEU A 233 29.38 -1.33 5.82
N SER A 234 29.38 -0.61 4.70
CA SER A 234 30.50 -0.57 3.75
C SER A 234 31.73 0.10 4.36
N GLY A 235 31.55 1.17 5.14
CA GLY A 235 32.62 1.83 5.89
C GLY A 235 33.19 0.96 7.00
N LEU A 236 32.31 0.28 7.76
CA LEU A 236 32.71 -0.73 8.75
C LEU A 236 33.55 -1.83 8.09
N PHE A 237 33.09 -2.34 6.95
CA PHE A 237 33.79 -3.38 6.20
C PHE A 237 35.15 -2.90 5.65
N GLY A 238 35.21 -1.69 5.10
CA GLY A 238 36.47 -1.09 4.63
C GLY A 238 37.50 -0.89 5.74
N ALA A 239 37.06 -0.37 6.90
CA ALA A 239 37.90 -0.23 8.09
C ALA A 239 38.36 -1.60 8.63
N LEU A 240 37.48 -2.60 8.58
CA LEU A 240 37.79 -3.97 8.97
C LEU A 240 38.85 -4.59 8.05
N LEU A 241 38.75 -4.43 6.73
CA LEU A 241 39.74 -4.93 5.77
C LEU A 241 41.13 -4.35 6.04
N ILE A 242 41.23 -3.03 6.26
CA ILE A 242 42.52 -2.38 6.55
C ILE A 242 43.06 -2.81 7.90
N THR A 243 42.19 -2.96 8.90
CA THR A 243 42.60 -3.46 10.22
C THR A 243 43.12 -4.91 10.14
N LEU A 244 42.50 -5.75 9.30
CA LEU A 244 42.95 -7.11 9.03
C LEU A 244 44.32 -7.11 8.33
N VAL A 245 44.51 -6.25 7.31
CA VAL A 245 45.80 -6.11 6.60
C VAL A 245 46.90 -5.65 7.56
N LEU A 246 46.63 -4.67 8.43
CA LEU A 246 47.60 -4.18 9.42
C LEU A 246 47.93 -5.22 10.50
N LEU A 247 46.99 -6.13 10.79
CA LEU A 247 47.24 -7.25 11.70
C LEU A 247 48.16 -8.29 11.06
N VAL A 248 47.98 -8.58 9.76
CA VAL A 248 48.83 -9.52 9.01
C VAL A 248 50.22 -8.93 8.71
N TYR A 249 50.31 -7.62 8.50
CA TYR A 249 51.55 -6.89 8.23
C TYR A 249 51.89 -5.92 9.37
N PRO A 250 52.49 -6.38 10.47
CA PRO A 250 52.74 -5.56 11.66
C PRO A 250 53.88 -4.54 11.50
N ASN A 251 54.78 -4.70 10.52
CA ASN A 251 55.93 -3.82 10.28
C ASN A 251 55.58 -2.54 9.50
N ASN A 252 54.45 -1.92 9.83
CA ASN A 252 54.04 -0.65 9.23
C ASN A 252 54.28 0.50 10.23
N ASP A 253 54.82 1.63 9.77
CA ASP A 253 55.12 2.86 10.55
C ASP A 253 53.89 3.57 11.17
N LEU A 254 52.77 2.87 11.27
CA LEU A 254 51.52 3.34 11.85
C LEU A 254 51.46 2.85 13.30
N SER A 255 52.08 3.61 14.21
CA SER A 255 52.11 3.42 15.68
C SER A 255 50.73 3.37 16.37
N PHE A 256 49.64 3.42 15.62
CA PHE A 256 48.26 3.29 16.08
C PHE A 256 47.83 1.84 16.38
N THR A 257 48.68 0.84 16.16
CA THR A 257 48.39 -0.59 16.42
C THR A 257 48.47 -1.01 17.89
N GLN A 258 48.94 -0.14 18.81
CA GLN A 258 49.12 -0.49 20.22
C GLN A 258 47.95 -0.13 21.15
N THR A 259 46.94 0.63 20.69
CA THR A 259 45.81 1.01 21.54
C THR A 259 44.74 -0.08 21.55
N ASN A 260 44.17 -0.35 22.73
CA ASN A 260 43.18 -1.40 23.04
C ASN A 260 41.80 -1.22 22.34
N SER A 261 41.75 -0.46 21.25
CA SER A 261 40.53 0.11 20.68
C SER A 261 40.28 -0.30 19.22
N PHE A 262 40.43 -1.60 18.94
CA PHE A 262 40.01 -2.22 17.66
C PHE A 262 38.57 -1.84 17.28
N TRP A 263 37.69 -1.75 18.28
CA TRP A 263 36.27 -1.47 18.12
C TRP A 263 35.98 -0.02 17.72
N ASN A 264 36.60 0.95 18.39
CA ASN A 264 36.36 2.36 18.08
C ASN A 264 36.84 2.68 16.66
N ARG A 265 37.91 2.02 16.20
CA ARG A 265 38.47 2.18 14.86
C ARG A 265 37.50 1.73 13.77
N ILE A 266 36.92 0.55 13.92
CA ILE A 266 35.93 0.03 12.97
C ILE A 266 34.69 0.94 12.95
N LEU A 267 34.13 1.25 14.13
CA LEU A 267 32.97 2.14 14.26
C LEU A 267 33.20 3.54 13.66
N LEU A 268 34.39 4.10 13.89
CA LEU A 268 34.80 5.39 13.32
C LEU A 268 34.80 5.34 11.79
N GLY A 269 35.29 4.25 11.19
CA GLY A 269 35.25 4.05 9.75
C GLY A 269 33.84 4.02 9.16
N GLY A 270 32.89 3.38 9.87
CA GLY A 270 31.46 3.41 9.51
C GLY A 270 30.86 4.83 9.59
N LEU A 271 31.14 5.55 10.67
CA LEU A 271 30.66 6.92 10.89
C LEU A 271 31.20 7.92 9.86
N ILE A 272 32.48 7.81 9.50
CA ILE A 272 33.10 8.64 8.46
C ILE A 272 32.48 8.35 7.10
N ALA A 273 32.23 7.08 6.77
CA ALA A 273 31.56 6.72 5.52
C ALA A 273 30.17 7.36 5.42
N VAL A 274 29.38 7.34 6.50
CA VAL A 274 28.08 8.03 6.55
C VAL A 274 28.24 9.54 6.37
N GLY A 275 29.22 10.17 7.02
CA GLY A 275 29.50 11.59 6.86
C GLY A 275 29.83 11.98 5.41
N VAL A 276 30.68 11.19 4.75
CA VAL A 276 31.01 11.37 3.32
C VAL A 276 29.77 11.17 2.45
N PHE A 277 28.95 10.17 2.74
CA PHE A 277 27.70 9.95 2.00
C PHE A 277 26.73 11.13 2.14
N VAL A 278 26.51 11.64 3.34
CA VAL A 278 25.64 12.82 3.56
C VAL A 278 26.20 14.04 2.84
N MET A 279 27.52 14.24 2.83
CA MET A 279 28.15 15.35 2.11
C MET A 279 27.95 15.24 0.59
N ILE A 280 28.14 14.05 0.01
CA ILE A 280 27.95 13.84 -1.43
C ILE A 280 26.46 13.95 -1.78
N ALA A 281 25.58 13.31 -1.01
CA ALA A 281 24.14 13.36 -1.23
C ALA A 281 23.59 14.79 -1.10
N GLY A 282 24.06 15.54 -0.10
CA GLY A 282 23.74 16.95 0.09
C GLY A 282 24.26 17.83 -1.05
N GLY A 283 25.47 17.58 -1.54
CA GLY A 283 26.05 18.29 -2.69
C GLY A 283 25.25 18.08 -3.98
N VAL A 284 24.84 16.84 -4.25
CA VAL A 284 24.01 16.50 -5.42
C VAL A 284 22.59 17.07 -5.30
N ALA A 285 22.03 17.11 -4.09
CA ALA A 285 20.73 17.74 -3.83
C ALA A 285 20.74 19.26 -4.08
N VAL A 286 21.80 19.95 -3.66
CA VAL A 286 21.98 21.40 -3.88
C VAL A 286 22.20 21.73 -5.37
N LEU A 287 22.86 20.85 -6.12
CA LEU A 287 23.10 21.03 -7.56
C LEU A 287 21.88 20.70 -8.45
N GLY A 288 20.72 20.43 -7.86
CA GLY A 288 19.46 20.30 -8.59
C GLY A 288 19.20 18.93 -9.25
N SER A 289 20.00 17.91 -8.95
CA SER A 289 19.78 16.54 -9.45
C SER A 289 19.14 15.63 -8.37
N SER A 290 18.19 16.16 -7.61
CA SER A 290 17.51 15.44 -6.53
C SER A 290 16.78 14.17 -7.02
N GLU A 291 16.31 14.16 -8.26
CA GLU A 291 15.69 12.98 -8.88
C GLU A 291 16.68 11.80 -9.03
N THR A 292 17.96 12.06 -9.28
CA THR A 292 18.95 11.00 -9.51
C THR A 292 19.26 10.19 -8.25
N ILE A 293 19.19 10.83 -7.07
CA ILE A 293 19.37 10.17 -5.77
C ILE A 293 18.06 9.54 -5.29
N LEU A 294 16.94 10.24 -5.44
CA LEU A 294 15.64 9.78 -4.94
C LEU A 294 15.04 8.65 -5.79
N ASN A 295 15.31 8.62 -7.09
CA ASN A 295 14.80 7.57 -7.99
C ASN A 295 15.67 6.29 -7.98
N GLY A 296 16.66 6.18 -7.10
CA GLY A 296 17.47 4.97 -6.96
C GLY A 296 18.31 4.59 -8.19
N GLN A 297 18.42 5.49 -9.17
CA GLN A 297 19.26 5.32 -10.35
C GLN A 297 20.73 5.65 -10.10
N SER A 298 21.04 6.32 -8.99
CA SER A 298 22.42 6.50 -8.57
C SER A 298 23.09 5.14 -8.37
N ASN A 299 24.30 4.99 -8.93
CA ASN A 299 25.03 3.73 -8.95
C ASN A 299 25.41 3.31 -7.52
N PHE A 300 24.55 2.52 -6.87
CA PHE A 300 24.70 2.07 -5.46
C PHE A 300 26.09 1.52 -5.19
N LEU A 301 26.60 0.72 -6.12
CA LEU A 301 27.95 0.14 -6.07
C LEU A 301 29.05 1.22 -5.94
N SER A 302 28.88 2.38 -6.57
CA SER A 302 29.80 3.49 -6.46
C SER A 302 29.78 4.11 -5.05
N PHE A 303 28.61 4.27 -4.43
CA PHE A 303 28.52 4.74 -3.04
C PHE A 303 29.08 3.74 -2.05
N CYS A 304 28.85 2.44 -2.26
CA CYS A 304 29.49 1.38 -1.47
C CYS A 304 31.00 1.44 -1.59
N ALA A 305 31.52 1.59 -2.81
CA ALA A 305 32.96 1.69 -3.06
C ALA A 305 33.56 2.92 -2.39
N ILE A 306 32.91 4.08 -2.51
CA ILE A 306 33.33 5.32 -1.82
C ILE A 306 33.28 5.12 -0.30
N GLY A 307 32.24 4.49 0.24
CA GLY A 307 32.11 4.20 1.67
C GLY A 307 33.20 3.25 2.18
N MET A 308 33.52 2.19 1.43
CA MET A 308 34.64 1.30 1.75
C MET A 308 35.98 2.03 1.74
N LEU A 309 36.22 2.88 0.73
CA LEU A 309 37.45 3.66 0.64
C LEU A 309 37.54 4.67 1.80
N ALA A 310 36.46 5.39 2.08
CA ALA A 310 36.39 6.35 3.19
C ALA A 310 36.62 5.66 4.54
N GLY A 311 36.01 4.50 4.77
CA GLY A 311 36.20 3.71 5.98
C GLY A 311 37.61 3.15 6.11
N GLY A 312 38.19 2.62 5.02
CA GLY A 312 39.53 2.04 5.00
C GLY A 312 40.66 3.07 5.16
N PHE A 313 40.50 4.27 4.59
CA PHE A 313 41.50 5.33 4.69
C PHE A 313 41.27 6.30 5.86
N SER A 314 40.22 6.09 6.65
CA SER A 314 39.83 6.96 7.77
C SER A 314 40.99 7.26 8.72
N ASP A 315 41.77 6.25 9.12
CA ASP A 315 42.90 6.44 10.05
C ASP A 315 44.09 7.15 9.41
N ARG A 316 44.33 6.92 8.10
CA ARG A 316 45.40 7.63 7.39
C ARG A 316 45.04 9.10 7.24
N PHE A 317 43.78 9.39 6.99
CA PHE A 317 43.27 10.76 6.92
C PHE A 317 43.24 11.43 8.30
N ALA A 318 42.82 10.73 9.35
CA ALA A 318 42.85 11.23 10.72
C ALA A 318 44.27 11.50 11.22
N LYS A 319 45.23 10.60 10.90
CA LYS A 319 46.66 10.81 11.17
C LYS A 319 47.19 12.01 10.39
N TRP A 320 46.91 12.09 9.09
CA TRP A 320 47.31 13.23 8.27
C TRP A 320 46.73 14.55 8.79
N LEU A 321 45.46 14.59 9.20
CA LEU A 321 44.85 15.77 9.82
C LEU A 321 45.51 16.11 11.16
N SER A 322 45.78 15.13 12.00
CA SER A 322 46.48 15.32 13.28
C SER A 322 47.89 15.87 13.08
N ASP A 323 48.64 15.31 12.13
CA ASP A 323 50.02 15.70 11.81
C ASP A 323 50.08 17.11 11.17
N ASN A 324 49.05 17.50 10.42
CA ASN A 324 48.95 18.85 9.84
C ASN A 324 48.29 19.88 10.79
N ALA A 325 47.49 19.45 11.76
CA ALA A 325 46.90 20.35 12.76
C ALA A 325 47.97 20.94 13.68
N THR A 326 48.99 20.18 14.05
CA THR A 326 50.18 20.68 14.77
C THR A 326 50.96 21.72 13.96
N ILE A 327 50.99 21.61 12.62
CA ILE A 327 51.60 22.62 11.74
C ILE A 327 50.76 23.92 11.70
N LEU A 328 49.44 23.80 11.72
CA LEU A 328 48.52 24.96 11.73
C LEU A 328 48.53 25.70 13.08
N VAL A 329 48.63 24.98 14.20
CA VAL A 329 48.68 25.55 15.55
C VAL A 329 50.07 26.13 15.88
N SER A 330 51.16 25.52 15.39
CA SER A 330 52.52 26.05 15.60
C SER A 330 52.82 27.33 14.82
N LYS A 331 52.15 27.57 13.68
CA LYS A 331 52.26 28.83 12.92
C LYS A 331 51.49 30.00 13.53
N THR A 332 50.61 29.76 14.50
CA THR A 332 49.78 30.79 15.14
C THR A 332 50.25 31.21 16.53
N GLN A 333 51.34 30.64 17.07
CA GLN A 333 51.95 31.18 18.29
C GLN A 333 52.74 32.47 17.95
N PRO A 334 52.37 33.63 18.53
CA PRO A 334 53.18 34.85 18.39
C PRO A 334 54.53 34.61 19.06
N ARG A 335 55.61 34.99 18.35
CA ARG A 335 56.99 34.99 18.85
C ARG A 335 57.02 35.72 20.19
N PRO A 336 57.61 35.16 21.27
CA PRO A 336 57.78 35.92 22.51
C PRO A 336 58.60 37.17 22.21
N LEU A 337 58.12 38.32 22.71
CA LEU A 337 58.80 39.60 22.60
C LEU A 337 60.19 39.49 23.26
N PRO A 338 61.25 40.08 22.68
CA PRO A 338 62.58 40.06 23.26
C PRO A 338 62.55 40.72 24.65
N ASP A 339 63.17 40.07 25.62
CA ASP A 339 63.24 40.54 27.01
C ASP A 339 63.78 41.97 27.05
N ALA A 340 63.03 42.86 27.71
CA ALA A 340 63.44 44.23 27.93
C ALA A 340 64.74 44.24 28.75
N ALA A 341 65.79 44.83 28.18
CA ALA A 341 67.06 45.04 28.86
C ALA A 341 66.83 45.79 30.18
N VAL A 342 67.04 45.11 31.30
CA VAL A 342 67.07 45.73 32.63
C VAL A 342 68.40 46.46 32.77
N PRO A 343 68.42 47.79 32.97
CA PRO A 343 69.64 48.56 33.09
C PRO A 343 70.40 48.23 34.37
N THR A 344 71.71 48.06 34.24
CA THR A 344 72.68 47.85 35.31
C THR A 344 72.66 49.06 36.28
N PRO A 345 72.48 48.87 37.60
CA PRO A 345 72.63 49.95 38.57
C PRO A 345 74.10 50.35 38.71
N ALA A 346 74.35 51.66 38.76
CA ALA A 346 75.65 52.29 38.87
C ALA A 346 76.34 51.99 40.22
N ASP A 347 77.65 51.73 40.15
CA ASP A 347 78.55 51.62 41.31
C ASP A 347 78.58 52.94 42.10
N PRO A 348 78.50 52.90 43.45
CA PRO A 348 78.91 54.01 44.28
C PRO A 348 80.39 53.85 44.72
N GLU A 349 81.26 54.71 44.19
CA GLU A 349 82.56 55.03 44.78
C GLU A 349 82.37 55.89 46.05
N ASN A 350 82.70 55.33 47.21
CA ASN A 350 83.62 55.88 48.23
C ASN A 350 83.67 55.01 49.49
#